data_AF-A0A7S0ZSP6-F1
#
_entry.id   AF-A0A7S0ZSP6-F1
#
_cell.length_a   1.000
_cell.length_b   1.000
_cell.length_c   1.000
_cell.angle_alpha   90.00
_cell.angle_beta   90.00
_cell.angle_gamma   90.00
#
_symmetry.space_group_name_H-M   'P 1'
#
loop_
_entity.id
_entity.type
_entity.pdbx_description
1 polymer ?
#
loop_
_entity_poly.entity_id
_entity_poly.type
_entity_poly.pdbx_seq_one_letter_code
_entity_poly.pdbx_strand_id
1 'polypeptide(L)'
;MGDGGMGKGGFGDKGKGKGKGKKGKGKGKGKEEKEWVPVTKLGRLVKEEKIGSIEEVYLHSLPVKEYQIIDKFFAPGVLKDEVMQIHPVQKMTAAGQRNRFVGHVLVG
;
A
#
# COMPACT_ATOMS: atom_id res chain seq x y z
N MET A 1 17.17 35.94 61.33
CA MET A 1 15.75 35.55 61.08
C MET A 1 15.72 34.67 59.84
N GLY A 2 14.87 33.62 59.83
CA GLY A 2 14.91 32.43 58.94
C GLY A 2 14.66 32.68 57.44
N ASP A 3 14.36 31.71 56.59
CA ASP A 3 13.91 30.31 56.71
C ASP A 3 14.00 29.68 55.29
N GLY A 4 14.14 28.35 55.20
CA GLY A 4 13.56 27.58 54.08
C GLY A 4 14.53 27.00 53.04
N GLY A 5 14.50 25.66 52.87
CA GLY A 5 14.89 25.08 51.57
C GLY A 5 15.36 23.62 51.49
N MET A 6 14.44 22.67 51.64
CA MET A 6 14.42 21.33 51.03
C MET A 6 15.37 20.22 51.52
N GLY A 7 14.73 19.28 52.22
CA GLY A 7 15.28 18.04 52.74
C GLY A 7 15.48 16.93 51.70
N LYS A 8 16.48 16.12 52.06
CA LYS A 8 16.94 14.85 51.51
C LYS A 8 15.88 13.76 51.67
N GLY A 9 15.50 13.10 50.57
CA GLY A 9 14.76 11.84 50.59
C GLY A 9 14.87 11.19 49.20
N GLY A 10 15.10 9.91 49.03
CA GLY A 10 15.22 8.76 49.92
C GLY A 10 15.21 7.56 48.96
N PHE A 11 16.28 6.78 48.96
CA PHE A 11 16.48 5.63 48.06
C PHE A 11 15.40 4.58 48.37
N GLY A 12 14.40 4.46 47.49
CA GLY A 12 13.28 3.54 47.64
C GLY A 12 13.53 2.21 46.92
N ASP A 13 13.93 1.21 47.69
CA ASP A 13 13.86 -0.21 47.36
C ASP A 13 12.41 -0.60 46.97
N LYS A 14 12.20 -1.06 45.72
CA LYS A 14 10.96 -1.77 45.37
C LYS A 14 11.08 -2.65 44.12
N GLY A 15 11.11 -3.96 44.35
CA GLY A 15 10.23 -4.87 43.61
C GLY A 15 10.83 -5.61 42.42
N LYS A 16 11.33 -6.81 42.70
CA LYS A 16 11.58 -7.91 41.74
C LYS A 16 10.26 -8.35 41.09
N GLY A 17 9.86 -7.71 40.00
CA GLY A 17 8.64 -7.99 39.23
C GLY A 17 8.87 -8.92 38.04
N LYS A 18 8.53 -10.20 38.23
CA LYS A 18 8.51 -11.26 37.21
C LYS A 18 7.32 -11.00 36.27
N GLY A 19 7.58 -10.54 35.05
CA GLY A 19 6.54 -10.27 34.05
C GLY A 19 7.04 -10.49 32.63
N LYS A 20 7.27 -11.76 32.25
CA LYS A 20 7.52 -12.15 30.86
C LYS A 20 6.20 -12.05 30.10
N GLY A 21 5.73 -10.83 29.88
CA GLY A 21 4.60 -10.53 29.01
C GLY A 21 4.98 -10.97 27.61
N LYS A 22 4.37 -12.07 27.15
CA LYS A 22 4.37 -12.47 25.75
C LYS A 22 3.98 -11.23 24.94
N LYS A 23 4.98 -10.61 24.30
CA LYS A 23 4.75 -9.63 23.24
C LYS A 23 4.04 -10.43 22.16
N GLY A 24 2.72 -10.39 22.21
CA GLY A 24 1.84 -10.97 21.21
C GLY A 24 2.34 -10.44 19.89
N LYS A 25 3.01 -11.33 19.16
CA LYS A 25 3.45 -11.11 17.79
C LYS A 25 2.15 -10.85 17.07
N GLY A 26 1.83 -9.57 16.87
CA GLY A 26 0.65 -9.13 16.13
C GLY A 26 0.64 -9.95 14.87
N LYS A 27 -0.28 -10.92 14.85
CA LYS A 27 -0.48 -11.85 13.75
C LYS A 27 -0.68 -10.94 12.56
N GLY A 28 0.31 -10.87 11.68
CA GLY A 28 0.29 -10.02 10.50
C GLY A 28 -1.08 -10.20 9.90
N LYS A 29 -1.88 -9.13 9.94
CA LYS A 29 -3.26 -9.16 9.50
C LYS A 29 -3.18 -9.78 8.13
N GLY A 30 -3.77 -10.97 8.00
CA GLY A 30 -3.76 -11.72 6.75
C GLY A 30 -4.10 -10.72 5.66
N LYS A 31 -3.40 -10.85 4.55
CA LYS A 31 -3.69 -10.10 3.33
C LYS A 31 -5.08 -10.55 2.87
N GLU A 32 -6.13 -10.13 3.59
CA GLU A 32 -7.49 -10.14 3.10
C GLU A 32 -7.38 -9.39 1.78
N GLU A 33 -7.70 -10.07 0.69
CA GLU A 33 -7.88 -9.40 -0.59
C GLU A 33 -8.85 -8.27 -0.35
N LYS A 34 -8.29 -7.07 -0.31
CA LYS A 34 -9.04 -5.89 0.07
C LYS A 34 -10.04 -5.68 -1.05
N GLU A 35 -11.31 -5.91 -0.75
CA GLU A 35 -12.38 -5.74 -1.72
C GLU A 35 -12.26 -4.37 -2.39
N TRP A 36 -12.32 -4.34 -3.72
CA TRP A 36 -12.14 -3.09 -4.45
C TRP A 36 -13.27 -2.11 -4.13
N VAL A 37 -12.88 -0.95 -3.57
CA VAL A 37 -13.75 0.20 -3.33
C VAL A 37 -13.44 1.25 -4.40
N PRO A 38 -14.32 1.46 -5.39
CA PRO A 38 -14.06 2.39 -6.48
C PRO A 38 -14.11 3.83 -5.99
N VAL A 39 -13.15 4.63 -6.44
CA VAL A 39 -13.04 6.06 -6.10
C VAL A 39 -13.60 6.90 -7.26
N THR A 40 -13.38 6.45 -8.50
CA THR A 40 -13.85 7.14 -9.70
C THR A 40 -15.33 6.95 -9.97
N LYS A 41 -15.94 7.88 -10.73
CA LYS A 41 -17.34 7.74 -11.20
C LYS A 41 -17.48 6.50 -12.08
N LEU A 42 -16.51 6.26 -12.97
CA LEU A 42 -16.51 5.10 -13.84
C LEU A 42 -16.42 3.80 -13.03
N GLY A 43 -15.49 3.72 -12.07
CA GLY A 43 -15.37 2.55 -11.19
C GLY A 43 -16.65 2.24 -10.41
N ARG A 44 -17.41 3.26 -9.98
CA ARG A 44 -18.72 3.06 -9.33
C ARG A 44 -19.74 2.48 -10.30
N LEU A 45 -19.83 3.03 -11.52
CA LEU A 45 -20.75 2.53 -12.55
C LEU A 45 -20.41 1.09 -12.95
N VAL A 46 -19.13 0.75 -13.03
CA VAL A 46 -18.66 -0.62 -13.34
C VAL A 46 -18.93 -1.57 -12.17
N LYS A 47 -18.71 -1.14 -10.92
CA LYS A 47 -19.03 -1.96 -9.74
C LYS A 47 -20.54 -2.18 -9.57
N GLU A 48 -21.35 -1.21 -9.97
CA GLU A 48 -22.82 -1.30 -9.99
C GLU A 48 -23.37 -1.99 -11.24
N GLU A 49 -22.52 -2.55 -12.11
CA GLU A 49 -22.89 -3.28 -13.34
C GLU A 49 -23.74 -2.45 -14.34
N LYS A 50 -23.65 -1.11 -14.28
CA LYS A 50 -24.34 -0.21 -15.22
C LYS A 50 -23.64 -0.10 -16.57
N ILE A 51 -22.34 -0.40 -16.60
CA ILE A 51 -21.53 -0.46 -17.81
C ILE A 51 -21.17 -1.93 -18.01
N GLY A 52 -21.74 -2.54 -19.04
CA GLY A 52 -21.64 -3.99 -19.26
C GLY A 52 -20.39 -4.41 -20.03
N SER A 53 -19.79 -3.50 -20.81
CA SER A 53 -18.65 -3.80 -21.66
C SER A 53 -17.62 -2.66 -21.68
N ILE A 54 -16.38 -3.01 -22.04
CA ILE A 54 -15.33 -2.02 -22.24
C ILE A 54 -15.56 -1.16 -23.49
N GLU A 55 -16.37 -1.62 -24.42
CA GLU A 55 -16.71 -0.90 -25.66
C GLU A 55 -17.47 0.38 -25.36
N GLU A 56 -18.35 0.39 -24.37
CA GLU A 56 -19.07 1.60 -23.92
C GLU A 56 -18.11 2.67 -23.37
N VAL A 57 -17.05 2.22 -22.66
CA VAL A 57 -15.99 3.10 -22.15
C VAL A 57 -15.23 3.74 -23.31
N TYR A 58 -14.92 2.96 -24.36
CA TYR A 58 -14.25 3.45 -25.55
C TYR A 58 -15.14 4.37 -26.39
N LEU A 59 -16.42 4.05 -26.54
CA LEU A 59 -17.40 4.85 -27.28
C LEU A 59 -17.50 6.28 -26.70
N HIS A 60 -17.55 6.38 -25.37
CA HIS A 60 -17.64 7.65 -24.68
C HIS A 60 -16.27 8.28 -24.34
N SER A 61 -15.17 7.65 -24.77
CA SER A 61 -13.80 8.11 -24.53
C SER A 61 -13.52 8.46 -23.06
N LEU A 62 -14.08 7.67 -22.14
CA LEU A 62 -13.94 7.94 -20.71
C LEU A 62 -12.55 7.50 -20.22
N PRO A 63 -11.84 8.33 -19.44
CA PRO A 63 -10.50 8.00 -18.98
C PRO A 63 -10.52 6.91 -17.90
N VAL A 64 -9.84 5.78 -18.15
CA VAL A 64 -9.63 4.71 -17.16
C VAL A 64 -8.46 5.07 -16.26
N LYS A 65 -8.70 5.15 -14.95
CA LYS A 65 -7.69 5.51 -13.93
C LYS A 65 -7.48 4.45 -12.86
N GLU A 66 -8.32 3.41 -12.85
CA GLU A 66 -8.26 2.31 -11.88
C GLU A 66 -8.09 1.02 -12.68
N TYR A 67 -7.04 0.25 -12.40
CA TYR A 67 -6.72 -0.97 -13.15
C TYR A 67 -7.78 -2.06 -12.93
N GLN A 68 -8.43 -2.05 -11.76
CA GLN A 68 -9.48 -3.01 -11.40
C GLN A 68 -10.69 -2.97 -12.35
N ILE A 69 -10.89 -1.86 -13.06
CA ILE A 69 -11.93 -1.75 -14.10
C ILE A 69 -11.64 -2.75 -15.23
N ILE A 70 -10.39 -2.83 -15.68
CA ILE A 70 -9.96 -3.74 -16.74
C ILE A 70 -10.04 -5.19 -16.23
N ASP A 71 -9.55 -5.45 -15.01
CA ASP A 71 -9.63 -6.78 -14.39
C ASP A 71 -11.07 -7.29 -14.19
N LYS A 72 -12.06 -6.39 -14.11
CA LYS A 72 -13.48 -6.76 -14.01
C LYS A 72 -14.09 -7.11 -15.36
N PHE A 73 -13.69 -6.43 -16.42
CA PHE A 73 -14.20 -6.69 -17.76
C PHE A 73 -13.59 -7.93 -18.40
N PHE A 74 -12.32 -8.21 -18.13
CA PHE A 74 -11.63 -9.38 -18.66
C PHE A 74 -11.52 -10.46 -17.58
N ALA A 75 -12.03 -11.66 -17.89
CA ALA A 75 -11.87 -12.79 -17.00
C ALA A 75 -10.37 -13.10 -16.76
N PRO A 76 -10.00 -13.60 -15.57
CA PRO A 76 -8.62 -13.94 -15.27
C PRO A 76 -8.08 -14.95 -16.28
N GLY A 77 -6.98 -14.60 -16.95
CA GLY A 77 -6.31 -15.45 -17.95
C GLY A 77 -6.67 -15.15 -19.41
N VAL A 78 -7.62 -14.24 -19.69
CA VAL A 78 -7.86 -13.74 -21.05
C VAL A 78 -6.72 -12.84 -21.51
N LEU A 79 -6.29 -11.94 -20.63
CA LEU A 79 -5.14 -11.07 -20.86
C LEU A 79 -3.88 -11.72 -20.29
N LYS A 80 -2.78 -11.62 -21.05
CA LYS A 80 -1.45 -12.05 -20.63
C LYS A 80 -0.54 -10.83 -20.46
N ASP A 81 0.29 -10.91 -19.43
CA ASP A 81 1.31 -9.91 -19.17
C ASP A 81 2.66 -10.42 -19.68
N GLU A 82 3.28 -9.70 -20.62
CA GLU A 82 4.61 -10.02 -21.15
C GLU A 82 5.60 -8.90 -20.82
N VAL A 83 6.73 -9.26 -20.20
CA VAL A 83 7.80 -8.32 -19.86
C VAL A 83 8.76 -8.23 -21.04
N MET A 84 8.73 -7.12 -21.77
CA MET A 84 9.58 -6.92 -22.95
C MET A 84 11.03 -6.61 -22.57
N GLN A 85 11.24 -5.61 -21.72
CA GLN A 85 12.57 -5.14 -21.37
C GLN A 85 12.60 -4.55 -19.96
N ILE A 86 13.69 -4.82 -19.25
CA ILE A 86 14.02 -4.17 -17.98
C ILE A 86 15.29 -3.33 -18.18
N HIS A 87 15.15 -2.01 -18.16
CA HIS A 87 16.27 -1.08 -18.36
C HIS A 87 16.73 -0.48 -17.02
N PRO A 88 18.00 -0.63 -16.61
CA PRO A 88 18.54 0.04 -15.42
C PRO A 88 18.81 1.52 -15.72
N VAL A 89 18.20 2.44 -14.97
CA VAL A 89 18.43 3.89 -15.07
C VAL A 89 19.07 4.38 -13.78
N GLN A 90 20.15 5.13 -13.92
CA GLN A 90 21.04 5.48 -12.83
C GLN A 90 21.10 7.00 -12.68
N LYS A 91 20.80 7.52 -11.48
CA LYS A 91 20.93 8.94 -11.16
C LYS A 91 22.12 9.14 -10.23
N MET A 92 23.10 9.93 -10.65
CA MET A 92 24.22 10.31 -9.79
C MET A 92 23.75 11.21 -8.64
N THR A 93 24.27 10.99 -7.44
CA THR A 93 24.00 11.75 -6.22
C THR A 93 25.32 12.03 -5.47
N ALA A 94 25.28 12.89 -4.45
CA ALA A 94 26.47 13.22 -3.66
C ALA A 94 27.05 12.00 -2.92
N ALA A 95 26.22 11.02 -2.57
CA ALA A 95 26.61 9.78 -1.90
C ALA A 95 26.64 8.59 -2.88
N GLY A 96 27.14 8.81 -4.10
CA GLY A 96 27.24 7.78 -5.13
C GLY A 96 26.00 7.71 -6.02
N GLN A 97 25.64 6.53 -6.49
CA GLN A 97 24.66 6.37 -7.56
C GLN A 97 23.35 5.73 -7.08
N ARG A 98 22.21 6.35 -7.40
CA ARG A 98 20.88 5.79 -7.14
C ARG A 98 20.36 5.08 -8.38
N ASN A 99 20.20 3.77 -8.29
CA ASN A 99 19.70 2.95 -9.40
C ASN A 99 18.18 2.75 -9.28
N ARG A 100 17.49 2.80 -10.42
CA ARG A 100 16.09 2.43 -10.61
C ARG A 100 15.99 1.56 -11.85
N PHE A 101 14.93 0.78 -11.97
CA PHE A 101 14.64 0.03 -13.18
C PHE A 101 13.39 0.63 -13.84
N VAL A 102 13.43 0.74 -15.16
CA VAL A 102 12.25 0.97 -15.98
C VAL A 102 11.85 -0.38 -16.54
N GLY A 103 10.63 -0.80 -16.24
CA GLY A 103 10.04 -2.03 -16.78
C GLY A 103 9.05 -1.68 -17.88
N HIS A 104 9.21 -2.30 -19.04
CA HIS A 104 8.24 -2.24 -20.13
C HIS A 104 7.43 -3.54 -20.11
N VAL A 105 6.12 -3.42 -19.89
CA VAL A 105 5.18 -4.54 -19.82
C VAL A 105 4.10 -4.32 -20.86
N LEU A 106 3.84 -5.35 -21.67
CA LEU A 106 2.66 -5.43 -22.52
C LEU A 106 1.58 -6.21 -21.78
N VAL A 107 0.33 -5.79 -22.00
CA VAL A 107 -0.86 -6.50 -21.53
C VAL A 107 -1.73 -6.73 -22.76
N GLY A 108 -2.05 -7.98 -23.07
CA GLY A 108 -2.81 -8.35 -24.28
C GLY A 108 -3.13 -9.83 -24.42
#